data_AF-G3AJG7-F1
#
_entry.id   AF-G3AJG7-F1
#
_cell.length_a   1.000
_cell.length_b   1.000
_cell.length_c   1.000
_cell.angle_alpha   90.00
_cell.angle_beta   90.00
_cell.angle_gamma   90.00
#
_symmetry.space_group_name_H-M   'P 1'
#
loop_
_entity.id
_entity.type
_entity.pdbx_description
1 polymer ?
#
loop_
_entity_poly.entity_id
_entity_poly.type
_entity_poly.pdbx_seq_one_letter_code
_entity_poly.pdbx_strand_id
1 'polypeptide(L)'
;MIPQLGLTLVIYSCSFIVLFPIEAPIYTLLMGPFGIVAAWYSILSQAGALSLLIVNLFLMPHIQRVAYDAVLSREFADDVVLMAKIRRAGNVPLYIRVVRYVLMLPDLSSLPNTIAKAVAIFILNFIPVIGPVFTIVIQSGSRGLQGHQRYFQLKGYTRRQKDDIFRAHRAEYMGFGIAALILELIPVINLFLVFTNTIGAALWAVDIERKTKARETSAEECCIDPLQ
;
A
#
# COMPACT_ATOMS: atom_id res chain seq x y z
N MET A 1 -11.93 -13.04 6.11
CA MET A 1 -12.51 -13.36 7.44
C MET A 1 -11.88 -14.62 8.03
N ILE A 2 -12.00 -15.80 7.39
CA ILE A 2 -11.44 -17.07 7.90
C ILE A 2 -9.93 -17.03 8.22
N PRO A 3 -9.02 -16.55 7.33
CA PRO A 3 -7.58 -16.51 7.65
C PRO A 3 -7.23 -15.50 8.74
N GLN A 4 -8.02 -14.42 8.90
CA GLN A 4 -7.81 -13.42 9.94
C GLN A 4 -8.14 -13.99 11.32
N LEU A 5 -9.25 -14.73 11.44
CA LEU A 5 -9.65 -15.37 12.70
C LEU A 5 -8.63 -16.42 13.18
N GLY A 6 -8.10 -17.22 12.25
CA GLY A 6 -7.04 -18.18 12.56
C GLY A 6 -5.77 -17.48 13.05
N LEU A 7 -5.36 -16.42 12.36
CA LEU A 7 -4.18 -15.63 12.75
C LEU A 7 -4.38 -14.96 14.13
N THR A 8 -5.52 -14.32 14.38
CA THR A 8 -5.83 -13.69 15.68
C THR A 8 -5.80 -14.71 16.81
N LEU A 9 -6.32 -15.92 16.58
CA LEU A 9 -6.35 -16.99 17.57
C LEU A 9 -4.93 -17.45 17.93
N VAL A 10 -4.07 -17.67 16.93
CA VAL A 10 -2.67 -18.08 17.15
C VAL A 10 -1.90 -16.99 17.90
N ILE A 11 -2.06 -15.73 17.49
CA ILE A 11 -1.42 -14.59 18.15
C ILE A 11 -1.91 -14.49 19.59
N TYR A 12 -3.23 -14.55 19.81
CA TYR A 12 -3.81 -14.48 21.14
C TYR A 12 -3.30 -15.61 22.05
N SER A 13 -3.29 -16.86 21.59
CA SER A 13 -2.78 -17.99 22.36
C SER A 13 -1.30 -17.82 22.74
N CYS A 14 -0.47 -17.35 21.80
CA CYS A 14 0.94 -17.07 22.06
C CYS A 14 1.13 -15.92 23.06
N SER A 15 0.43 -14.80 22.84
CA SER A 15 0.43 -13.65 23.74
C SER A 15 -0.07 -13.99 25.13
N PHE A 16 -1.07 -14.86 25.26
CA PHE A 16 -1.57 -15.32 26.55
C PHE A 16 -0.51 -16.13 27.30
N ILE A 17 0.24 -17.01 26.63
CA ILE A 17 1.29 -17.81 27.29
C ILE A 17 2.47 -16.93 27.72
N VAL A 18 2.87 -15.96 26.91
CA VAL A 18 4.08 -15.15 27.14
C VAL A 18 3.82 -13.92 28.01
N LEU A 19 2.77 -13.15 27.72
CA LEU A 19 2.53 -11.84 28.33
C LEU A 19 1.65 -11.92 29.58
N PHE A 20 0.70 -12.86 29.65
CA PHE A 20 -0.16 -13.01 30.84
C PHE A 20 0.61 -13.22 32.15
N PRO A 21 1.61 -14.12 32.26
CA PRO A 21 2.33 -14.28 33.52
C PRO A 21 3.16 -13.04 33.91
N ILE A 22 3.48 -12.18 32.95
CA ILE A 22 4.22 -10.93 33.18
C ILE A 22 3.26 -9.82 33.61
N GLU A 23 2.14 -9.65 32.91
CA GLU A 23 1.18 -8.57 33.14
C GLU A 23 0.27 -8.84 34.36
N ALA A 24 -0.19 -10.08 34.55
CA ALA A 24 -1.09 -10.43 35.65
C ALA A 24 -0.60 -9.96 37.04
N PRO A 25 0.65 -10.23 37.47
CA PRO A 25 1.13 -9.76 38.77
C PRO A 25 1.16 -8.22 38.86
N ILE A 26 1.59 -7.53 37.79
CA ILE A 26 1.67 -6.07 37.73
C ILE A 26 0.28 -5.45 37.90
N TYR A 27 -0.71 -5.94 37.16
CA TYR A 27 -2.08 -5.43 37.26
C TYR A 27 -2.74 -5.80 38.60
N THR A 28 -2.45 -6.99 39.16
CA THR A 28 -2.97 -7.35 40.48
C THR A 28 -2.37 -6.51 41.61
N LEU A 29 -1.12 -6.07 41.47
CA LEU A 29 -0.49 -5.18 42.44
C LEU A 29 -1.13 -3.77 42.41
N LEU A 30 -1.47 -3.26 41.22
CA LEU A 30 -2.05 -1.92 41.07
C LEU A 30 -3.55 -1.86 41.42
N MET A 31 -4.34 -2.85 41.00
CA MET A 31 -5.81 -2.82 41.06
C MET A 31 -6.40 -3.93 41.96
N GLY A 32 -5.56 -4.65 42.70
CA GLY A 32 -5.98 -5.78 43.53
C GLY A 32 -6.49 -6.98 42.71
N PRO A 33 -7.43 -7.79 43.22
CA PRO A 33 -7.90 -9.00 42.53
C PRO A 33 -8.58 -8.70 41.18
N PHE A 34 -9.11 -7.48 40.99
CA PHE A 34 -9.69 -7.05 39.72
C PHE A 34 -8.64 -6.91 38.61
N GLY A 35 -7.36 -6.82 38.97
CA GLY A 35 -6.23 -6.73 38.05
C GLY A 35 -6.10 -7.94 37.10
N ILE A 36 -6.55 -9.13 37.49
CA ILE A 36 -6.51 -10.31 36.61
C ILE A 36 -7.44 -10.13 35.40
N VAL A 37 -8.64 -9.59 35.63
CA VAL A 37 -9.61 -9.31 34.57
C VAL A 37 -9.10 -8.18 33.66
N ALA A 38 -8.47 -7.16 34.24
CA ALA A 38 -7.85 -6.07 33.48
C ALA A 38 -6.68 -6.57 32.60
N ALA A 39 -5.81 -7.44 33.13
CA ALA A 39 -4.72 -8.06 32.37
C ALA A 39 -5.25 -8.91 31.20
N TRP A 40 -6.33 -9.68 31.43
CA TRP A 40 -6.96 -10.45 30.36
C TRP A 40 -7.51 -9.57 29.23
N TYR A 41 -8.22 -8.49 29.58
CA TYR A 41 -8.74 -7.53 28.60
C TYR A 41 -7.62 -6.80 27.84
N SER A 42 -6.54 -6.41 28.54
CA SER A 42 -5.34 -5.79 27.95
C SER A 42 -4.75 -6.69 26.86
N ILE A 43 -4.52 -7.97 27.16
CA ILE A 43 -3.96 -8.92 26.20
C ILE A 43 -4.87 -9.14 25.00
N LEU A 44 -6.19 -9.20 25.21
CA LEU A 44 -7.15 -9.31 24.11
C LEU A 44 -7.05 -8.10 23.16
N SER A 45 -6.96 -6.89 23.71
CA SER A 45 -6.79 -5.66 22.94
C SER A 45 -5.44 -5.62 22.20
N GLN A 46 -4.34 -5.95 22.89
CA GLN A 46 -3.00 -5.98 22.30
C GLN A 46 -2.88 -7.02 21.18
N ALA A 47 -3.44 -8.22 21.37
CA ALA A 47 -3.46 -9.28 20.37
C ALA A 47 -4.27 -8.87 19.13
N GLY A 48 -5.40 -8.18 19.31
CA GLY A 48 -6.18 -7.62 18.21
C GLY A 48 -5.39 -6.59 17.40
N ALA A 49 -4.74 -5.65 18.08
CA ALA A 49 -3.89 -4.63 17.45
C ALA A 49 -2.71 -5.26 16.70
N LEU A 50 -2.02 -6.23 17.30
CA LEU A 50 -0.91 -6.97 16.67
C LEU A 50 -1.36 -7.74 15.44
N SER A 51 -2.53 -8.39 15.50
CA SER A 51 -3.05 -9.12 14.35
C SER A 51 -3.38 -8.21 13.18
N LEU A 52 -4.05 -7.07 13.44
CA LEU A 52 -4.32 -6.08 12.40
C LEU A 52 -3.03 -5.52 11.80
N LEU A 53 -2.02 -5.27 12.64
CA LEU A 53 -0.71 -4.83 12.19
C LEU A 53 -0.05 -5.87 11.28
N ILE A 54 -0.06 -7.16 11.65
CA ILE A 54 0.50 -8.24 10.82
C ILE A 54 -0.24 -8.35 9.48
N VAL A 55 -1.57 -8.30 9.50
CA VAL A 55 -2.38 -8.36 8.28
C VAL A 55 -2.07 -7.18 7.36
N ASN A 56 -2.02 -5.95 7.90
CA ASN A 56 -1.78 -4.74 7.11
C ASN A 56 -0.33 -4.65 6.60
N LEU A 57 0.65 -5.15 7.34
CA LEU A 57 2.06 -5.11 6.92
C LEU A 57 2.45 -6.23 5.98
N PHE A 58 1.95 -7.45 6.20
CA PHE A 58 2.42 -8.64 5.48
C PHE A 58 1.41 -9.11 4.44
N LEU A 59 0.17 -9.35 4.87
CA LEU A 59 -0.83 -10.01 4.06
C LEU A 59 -1.41 -9.08 2.99
N MET A 60 -1.76 -7.85 3.37
CA MET A 60 -2.44 -6.92 2.46
C MET A 60 -1.58 -6.50 1.26
N PRO A 61 -0.29 -6.14 1.44
CA PRO A 61 0.60 -5.84 0.30
C PRO A 61 0.89 -7.07 -0.56
N HIS A 62 0.75 -8.27 -0.02
CA HIS A 62 0.88 -9.50 -0.79
C HIS A 62 -0.37 -9.73 -1.66
N ILE A 63 -1.56 -9.71 -1.07
CA ILE A 63 -2.82 -9.94 -1.81
C ILE A 63 -3.03 -8.87 -2.89
N GLN A 64 -2.78 -7.59 -2.57
CA GLN A 64 -2.89 -6.51 -3.57
C GLN A 64 -1.97 -6.76 -4.78
N ARG A 65 -0.73 -7.22 -4.55
CA ARG A 65 0.18 -7.53 -5.66
C ARG A 65 -0.28 -8.72 -6.48
N VAL A 66 -0.79 -9.78 -5.85
CA VAL A 66 -1.33 -10.94 -6.56
C VAL A 66 -2.54 -10.53 -7.41
N ALA A 67 -3.45 -9.72 -6.86
CA ALA A 67 -4.60 -9.19 -7.60
C ALA A 67 -4.15 -8.31 -8.77
N TYR A 68 -3.18 -7.43 -8.56
CA TYR A 68 -2.62 -6.58 -9.60
C TYR A 68 -1.96 -7.39 -10.73
N ASP A 69 -1.13 -8.37 -10.38
CA ASP A 69 -0.46 -9.25 -11.33
C ASP A 69 -1.47 -10.13 -12.09
N ALA A 70 -2.56 -10.56 -11.44
CA ALA A 70 -3.65 -11.28 -12.10
C ALA A 70 -4.32 -10.43 -13.19
N VAL A 71 -4.60 -9.15 -12.92
CA VAL A 71 -5.14 -8.23 -13.93
C VAL A 71 -4.17 -8.05 -15.09
N LEU A 72 -2.89 -7.79 -14.81
CA LEU A 72 -1.88 -7.65 -15.86
C LEU A 72 -1.73 -8.93 -16.70
N SER A 73 -1.75 -10.10 -16.06
CA SER A 73 -1.64 -11.39 -16.75
C SER A 73 -2.80 -11.66 -17.71
N ARG A 74 -3.99 -11.14 -17.38
CA ARG A 74 -5.19 -11.29 -18.19
C ARG A 74 -5.20 -10.31 -19.37
N GLU A 75 -4.82 -9.07 -19.14
CA GLU A 75 -4.85 -8.02 -20.18
C GLU A 75 -3.67 -8.07 -21.17
N PHE A 76 -2.58 -8.74 -20.79
CA PHE A 76 -1.37 -8.88 -21.59
C PHE A 76 -0.98 -10.35 -21.84
N ALA A 77 -1.97 -11.23 -21.97
CA ALA A 77 -1.74 -12.66 -22.21
C ALA A 77 -0.84 -12.92 -23.44
N ASP A 78 -0.96 -12.08 -24.48
CA ASP A 78 -0.20 -12.21 -25.72
C ASP A 78 1.20 -11.56 -25.66
N ASP A 79 1.49 -10.74 -24.65
CA ASP A 79 2.79 -10.09 -24.49
C ASP A 79 3.74 -10.95 -23.64
N VAL A 80 4.49 -11.80 -24.34
CA VAL A 80 5.50 -12.68 -23.73
C VAL A 80 6.58 -11.93 -22.95
N VAL A 81 6.90 -10.68 -23.32
CA VAL A 81 7.97 -9.90 -22.68
C VAL A 81 7.50 -9.36 -21.33
N LEU A 82 6.29 -8.81 -21.28
CA LEU A 82 5.71 -8.34 -20.02
C LEU A 82 5.46 -9.54 -19.08
N MET A 83 4.97 -10.65 -19.60
CA MET A 83 4.69 -11.85 -18.82
C MET A 83 5.98 -12.47 -18.25
N ALA A 84 7.08 -12.44 -19.00
CA ALA A 84 8.40 -12.83 -18.50
C ALA A 84 8.92 -11.91 -17.39
N LYS A 85 8.63 -10.61 -17.44
CA LYS A 85 8.98 -9.65 -16.37
C LYS A 85 8.17 -9.90 -15.10
N ILE A 86 6.87 -10.19 -15.21
CA ILE A 86 6.02 -10.54 -14.07
C ILE A 86 6.55 -11.81 -13.38
N ARG A 87 6.87 -12.86 -14.15
CA ARG A 87 7.43 -14.11 -13.62
C ARG A 87 8.77 -13.90 -12.90
N ARG A 88 9.67 -13.06 -13.45
CA ARG A 88 10.95 -12.72 -12.79
C ARG A 88 10.76 -11.88 -11.53
N ALA A 89 9.81 -10.94 -11.53
CA ALA A 89 9.55 -10.07 -10.39
C ALA A 89 8.92 -10.80 -9.19
N GLY A 90 8.32 -11.97 -9.39
CA GLY A 90 7.78 -12.82 -8.33
C GLY A 90 8.85 -13.50 -7.46
N ASN A 91 10.06 -13.74 -8.01
CA ASN A 91 11.07 -14.61 -7.40
C ASN A 91 12.15 -13.86 -6.60
N VAL A 92 11.90 -12.60 -6.20
CA VAL A 92 12.87 -11.83 -5.41
C VAL A 92 12.73 -12.15 -3.92
N PRO A 93 13.79 -12.67 -3.26
CA PRO A 93 13.72 -13.03 -1.85
C PRO A 93 13.50 -11.81 -0.95
N LEU A 94 12.80 -12.00 0.17
CA LEU A 94 12.33 -10.94 1.08
C LEU A 94 13.48 -10.04 1.55
N TYR A 95 14.67 -10.60 1.81
CA TYR A 95 15.82 -9.85 2.31
C TYR A 95 16.30 -8.77 1.33
N ILE A 96 16.32 -9.03 0.02
CA ILE A 96 16.72 -8.03 -1.00
C ILE A 96 15.72 -6.88 -1.04
N ARG A 97 14.44 -7.18 -0.78
CA ARG A 97 13.38 -6.18 -0.72
C ARG A 97 13.54 -5.27 0.50
N VAL A 98 13.86 -5.85 1.67
CA VAL A 98 14.13 -5.10 2.91
C VAL A 98 15.39 -4.26 2.77
N VAL A 99 16.49 -4.84 2.27
CA VAL A 99 17.75 -4.14 2.02
C VAL A 99 17.55 -2.97 1.05
N ARG A 100 16.80 -3.19 -0.04
CA ARG A 100 16.47 -2.11 -0.98
C ARG A 100 15.63 -1.02 -0.32
N TYR A 101 14.72 -1.36 0.61
CA TYR A 101 13.90 -0.40 1.34
C TYR A 101 14.73 0.44 2.32
N VAL A 102 15.67 -0.20 3.04
CA VAL A 102 16.63 0.44 3.94
C VAL A 102 17.61 1.33 3.17
N LEU A 103 18.13 0.88 2.02
CA LEU A 103 18.96 1.70 1.12
C LEU A 103 18.17 2.83 0.45
N MET A 104 16.85 2.71 0.42
CA MET A 104 15.91 3.70 -0.10
C MET A 104 15.36 4.62 1.00
N LEU A 105 15.92 4.56 2.22
CA LEU A 105 15.62 5.52 3.26
C LEU A 105 15.81 6.93 2.70
N PRO A 106 14.86 7.84 2.97
CA PRO A 106 14.93 9.20 2.48
C PRO A 106 16.22 9.82 2.98
N ASP A 107 16.92 10.50 2.08
CA ASP A 107 18.07 11.33 2.41
C ASP A 107 17.66 12.24 3.58
N LEU A 108 18.49 12.30 4.65
CA LEU A 108 18.12 12.99 5.91
C LEU A 108 17.69 14.45 5.67
N SER A 109 18.15 15.06 4.56
CA SER A 109 17.79 16.39 4.09
C SER A 109 16.29 16.61 3.87
N SER A 110 15.51 15.57 3.58
CA SER A 110 14.07 15.64 3.31
C SER A 110 13.18 15.34 4.52
N LEU A 111 13.78 14.91 5.63
CA LEU A 111 13.09 14.69 6.91
C LEU A 111 12.38 15.93 7.46
N PRO A 112 12.97 17.15 7.51
CA PRO A 112 12.29 18.31 8.11
C PRO A 112 11.00 18.65 7.38
N ASN A 113 10.98 18.59 6.05
CA ASN A 113 9.77 18.83 5.26
C ASN A 113 8.69 17.76 5.47
N THR A 114 9.10 16.50 5.67
CA THR A 114 8.18 15.39 5.93
C THR A 114 7.55 15.53 7.32
N ILE A 115 8.35 15.89 8.33
CA ILE A 115 7.89 16.15 9.70
C ILE A 115 6.96 17.37 9.72
N ALA A 116 7.32 18.47 9.06
CA ALA A 116 6.47 19.66 8.98
C ALA A 116 5.09 19.35 8.36
N LYS A 117 5.06 18.56 7.28
CA LYS A 117 3.79 18.08 6.68
C LYS A 117 3.01 17.20 7.63
N ALA A 118 3.65 16.29 8.35
CA ALA A 118 3.00 15.42 9.32
C ALA A 118 2.38 16.22 10.48
N VAL A 119 3.11 17.20 11.00
CA VAL A 119 2.62 18.12 12.04
C VAL A 119 1.44 18.95 11.54
N ALA A 120 1.52 19.50 10.32
CA ALA A 120 0.42 20.26 9.72
C ALA A 120 -0.84 19.40 9.54
N ILE A 121 -0.69 18.17 9.03
CA ILE A 121 -1.77 17.18 8.90
C ILE A 121 -2.35 16.84 10.28
N PHE A 122 -1.51 16.67 11.29
CA PHE A 122 -1.93 16.36 12.66
C PHE A 122 -2.77 17.50 13.25
N ILE A 123 -2.31 18.76 13.12
CA ILE A 123 -3.07 19.93 13.58
C ILE A 123 -4.41 20.03 12.85
N LEU A 124 -4.43 19.77 11.54
CA LEU A 124 -5.63 19.86 10.73
C LEU A 124 -6.69 18.82 11.11
N ASN A 125 -6.28 17.65 11.60
CA ASN A 125 -7.20 16.61 12.09
C ASN A 125 -7.92 16.97 13.40
N PHE A 126 -7.51 18.01 14.12
CA PHE A 126 -8.26 18.48 15.31
C PHE A 126 -9.61 19.09 14.96
N ILE A 127 -9.82 19.51 13.71
CA ILE A 127 -11.11 20.04 13.25
C ILE A 127 -11.91 18.88 12.63
N PRO A 128 -12.95 18.37 13.30
CA PRO A 128 -13.75 17.28 12.77
C PRO A 128 -14.38 17.68 11.43
N VAL A 129 -14.51 16.73 10.51
CA VAL A 129 -15.02 16.89 9.12
C VAL A 129 -14.07 17.64 8.19
N ILE A 130 -13.62 18.84 8.54
CA ILE A 130 -12.74 19.66 7.69
C ILE A 130 -11.35 19.03 7.57
N GLY A 131 -10.82 18.52 8.69
CA GLY A 131 -9.54 17.82 8.74
C GLY A 131 -9.44 16.70 7.70
N PRO A 132 -10.33 15.68 7.76
CA PRO A 132 -10.37 14.60 6.79
C PRO A 132 -10.38 15.07 5.34
N VAL A 133 -11.20 16.06 4.97
CA VAL A 133 -11.30 16.57 3.59
C VAL A 133 -9.97 17.11 3.09
N PHE A 134 -9.31 17.97 3.86
CA PHE A 134 -8.01 18.52 3.45
C PHE A 134 -6.92 17.45 3.42
N THR A 135 -6.92 16.53 4.38
CA THR A 135 -5.91 15.46 4.43
C THR A 135 -6.03 14.52 3.24
N ILE A 136 -7.25 14.29 2.73
CA ILE A 136 -7.49 13.55 1.49
C ILE A 136 -6.83 14.28 0.31
N VAL A 137 -7.08 15.59 0.16
CA VAL A 137 -6.52 16.38 -0.94
C VAL A 137 -4.99 16.38 -0.90
N ILE A 138 -4.39 16.60 0.28
CA ILE A 138 -2.93 16.65 0.45
C ILE A 138 -2.28 15.30 0.14
N GLN A 139 -2.88 14.20 0.58
CA GLN A 139 -2.30 12.86 0.45
C GLN A 139 -2.64 12.17 -0.88
N SER A 140 -3.68 12.63 -1.58
CA SER A 140 -4.21 12.03 -2.81
C SER A 140 -3.13 11.74 -3.85
N GLY A 141 -2.28 12.70 -4.19
CA GLY A 141 -1.24 12.51 -5.20
C GLY A 141 -0.26 11.38 -4.86
N SER A 142 0.16 11.30 -3.58
CA SER A 142 1.00 10.21 -3.09
C SER A 142 0.25 8.87 -3.13
N ARG A 143 -1.03 8.87 -2.74
CA ARG A 143 -1.86 7.66 -2.77
C ARG A 143 -2.08 7.14 -4.18
N GLY A 144 -2.32 8.02 -5.15
CA GLY A 144 -2.45 7.62 -6.55
C GLY A 144 -1.15 7.08 -7.12
N LEU A 145 -0.01 7.67 -6.78
CA LEU A 145 1.30 7.17 -7.20
C LEU A 145 1.60 5.78 -6.61
N GLN A 146 1.18 5.52 -5.37
CA GLN A 146 1.30 4.20 -4.74
C GLN A 146 0.51 3.12 -5.49
N GLY A 147 -0.65 3.44 -6.06
CA GLY A 147 -1.42 2.50 -6.88
C GLY A 147 -0.60 1.93 -8.05
N HIS A 148 0.25 2.76 -8.65
CA HIS A 148 1.14 2.37 -9.75
C HIS A 148 2.51 1.81 -9.33
N GLN A 149 2.75 1.65 -8.03
CA GLN A 149 4.05 1.21 -7.53
C GLN A 149 4.45 -0.16 -8.09
N ARG A 150 3.49 -1.07 -8.31
CA ARG A 150 3.75 -2.38 -8.93
C ARG A 150 4.13 -2.25 -10.41
N TYR A 151 3.41 -1.44 -11.18
CA TYR A 151 3.75 -1.14 -12.56
C TYR A 151 5.17 -0.55 -12.70
N PHE A 152 5.50 0.46 -11.89
CA PHE A 152 6.84 1.04 -11.92
C PHE A 152 7.95 0.06 -11.50
N GLN A 153 7.66 -0.88 -10.61
CA GLN A 153 8.60 -1.96 -10.27
C GLN A 153 8.84 -2.89 -11.47
N LEU A 154 7.80 -3.26 -12.21
CA LEU A 154 7.89 -4.12 -13.39
C LEU A 154 8.62 -3.44 -14.56
N LYS A 155 8.44 -2.12 -14.73
CA LYS A 155 9.20 -1.30 -15.69
C LYS A 155 10.63 -0.99 -15.24
N GLY A 156 10.94 -1.18 -13.96
CA GLY A 156 12.28 -0.90 -13.41
C GLY A 156 12.59 0.59 -13.25
N TYR A 157 11.58 1.44 -13.10
CA TYR A 157 11.80 2.89 -12.97
C TYR A 157 12.53 3.27 -11.68
N THR A 158 13.48 4.19 -11.82
CA THR A 158 14.20 4.83 -10.73
C THR A 158 13.34 5.86 -10.01
N ARG A 159 13.76 6.30 -8.81
CA ARG A 159 13.00 7.30 -8.03
C ARG A 159 12.80 8.62 -8.79
N ARG A 160 13.86 9.12 -9.43
CA ARG A 160 13.81 10.36 -10.23
C ARG A 160 12.78 10.28 -11.35
N GLN A 161 12.78 9.17 -12.10
CA GLN A 161 11.80 8.93 -13.16
C GLN A 161 10.35 8.90 -12.64
N LYS A 162 10.10 8.32 -11.46
CA LYS A 162 8.77 8.34 -10.86
C LYS A 162 8.33 9.76 -10.49
N ASP A 163 9.25 10.56 -9.96
CA ASP A 163 8.96 11.95 -9.60
C ASP A 163 8.68 12.80 -10.85
N ASP A 164 9.40 12.55 -11.95
CA ASP A 164 9.15 13.21 -13.24
C ASP A 164 7.78 12.84 -13.82
N ILE A 165 7.44 11.54 -13.81
CA ILE A 165 6.12 11.04 -14.24
C ILE A 165 5.01 11.65 -13.38
N PHE A 166 5.21 11.70 -12.06
CA PHE A 166 4.25 12.30 -11.13
C PHE A 166 4.05 13.79 -11.39
N ARG A 167 5.13 14.54 -11.65
CA ARG A 167 5.04 15.96 -12.00
C ARG A 167 4.29 16.17 -13.31
N ALA A 168 4.54 15.34 -14.31
CA ALA A 168 3.90 15.43 -15.62
C ALA A 168 2.39 15.14 -15.58
N HIS A 169 1.95 14.16 -14.77
CA HIS A 169 0.54 13.72 -14.72
C HIS A 169 -0.11 13.98 -13.35
N ARG A 170 0.33 15.04 -12.65
CA ARG A 170 -0.06 15.31 -11.26
C ARG A 170 -1.57 15.32 -11.05
N ALA A 171 -2.33 15.91 -11.97
CA ALA A 171 -3.78 16.01 -11.90
C ALA A 171 -4.46 14.62 -11.94
N GLU A 172 -4.00 13.72 -12.81
CA GLU A 172 -4.53 12.36 -12.95
C GLU A 172 -4.28 11.54 -11.67
N TYR A 173 -3.04 11.61 -11.15
CA TYR A 173 -2.68 10.92 -9.90
C TYR A 173 -3.45 11.47 -8.69
N MET A 174 -3.65 12.80 -8.61
CA MET A 174 -4.47 13.40 -7.56
C MET A 174 -5.94 12.99 -7.69
N GLY A 175 -6.52 13.03 -8.90
CA GLY A 175 -7.91 12.62 -9.13
C GLY A 175 -8.17 11.16 -8.74
N PHE A 176 -7.31 10.25 -9.20
CA PHE A 176 -7.39 8.84 -8.81
C PHE A 176 -7.21 8.65 -7.29
N GLY A 177 -6.25 9.35 -6.69
CA GLY A 177 -6.00 9.30 -5.26
C GLY A 177 -7.16 9.83 -4.41
N ILE A 178 -7.81 10.91 -4.83
CA ILE A 178 -9.00 11.46 -4.16
C ILE A 178 -10.12 10.42 -4.20
N ALA A 179 -10.44 9.88 -5.37
CA ALA A 179 -11.48 8.85 -5.51
C ALA A 179 -11.18 7.63 -4.63
N ALA A 180 -9.94 7.14 -4.66
CA ALA A 180 -9.51 6.02 -3.85
C ALA A 180 -9.67 6.28 -2.34
N LEU A 181 -9.23 7.45 -1.86
CA LEU A 181 -9.32 7.82 -0.44
C LEU A 181 -10.76 8.04 0.03
N ILE A 182 -11.63 8.59 -0.83
CA ILE A 182 -13.06 8.74 -0.52
C ILE A 182 -13.72 7.37 -0.38
N LEU A 183 -13.39 6.42 -1.27
CA LEU A 183 -13.88 5.05 -1.18
C LEU A 183 -13.39 4.36 0.10
N GLU A 184 -12.13 4.58 0.47
CA GLU A 184 -11.54 4.04 1.71
C GLU A 184 -12.14 4.65 3.00
N LEU A 185 -12.93 5.73 2.90
CA LEU A 185 -13.58 6.39 4.05
C LEU A 185 -14.67 5.52 4.69
N ILE A 186 -15.24 4.56 3.96
CA ILE A 186 -16.32 3.69 4.45
C ILE A 186 -15.71 2.48 5.17
N PRO A 187 -15.67 2.44 6.52
CA PRO A 187 -14.91 1.43 7.26
C PRO A 187 -15.38 0.00 7.01
N VAL A 188 -16.68 -0.20 6.75
CA VAL A 188 -17.29 -1.53 6.56
C VAL A 188 -16.85 -2.18 5.25
N ILE A 189 -16.75 -1.39 4.17
CA ILE A 189 -16.46 -1.89 2.81
C ILE A 189 -15.04 -1.54 2.38
N ASN A 190 -14.28 -0.80 3.21
CA ASN A 190 -12.93 -0.32 2.93
C ASN A 190 -12.02 -1.43 2.37
N LEU A 191 -12.03 -2.63 2.99
CA LEU A 191 -11.20 -3.74 2.52
C LEU A 191 -11.49 -4.13 1.06
N PHE A 192 -12.77 -4.21 0.68
CA PHE A 192 -13.18 -4.50 -0.68
C PHE A 192 -12.83 -3.35 -1.63
N LEU A 193 -13.02 -2.11 -1.20
CA LEU A 193 -12.72 -0.92 -1.98
C LEU A 193 -11.22 -0.74 -2.22
N VAL A 194 -10.37 -1.13 -1.28
CA VAL A 194 -8.92 -1.21 -1.47
C VAL A 194 -8.55 -2.20 -2.59
N PHE A 195 -9.24 -3.35 -2.68
CA PHE A 195 -9.03 -4.27 -3.80
C PHE A 195 -9.52 -3.69 -5.11
N THR A 196 -10.70 -3.05 -5.13
CA THR A 196 -11.21 -2.37 -6.32
C THR A 196 -10.28 -1.26 -6.78
N ASN A 197 -9.73 -0.45 -5.86
CA ASN A 197 -8.71 0.57 -6.15
C ASN A 197 -7.45 -0.06 -6.75
N THR A 198 -7.02 -1.21 -6.24
CA THR A 198 -5.86 -1.95 -6.77
C THR A 198 -6.10 -2.44 -8.20
N ILE A 199 -7.28 -3.00 -8.48
CA ILE A 199 -7.68 -3.44 -9.82
C ILE A 199 -7.80 -2.24 -10.77
N GLY A 200 -8.40 -1.14 -10.32
CA GLY A 200 -8.51 0.11 -11.09
C GLY A 200 -7.15 0.70 -11.45
N ALA A 201 -6.20 0.71 -10.50
CA ALA A 201 -4.82 1.11 -10.77
C ALA A 201 -4.14 0.18 -11.78
N ALA A 202 -4.38 -1.14 -11.70
CA ALA A 202 -3.84 -2.10 -12.66
C ALA A 202 -4.39 -1.88 -14.07
N LEU A 203 -5.70 -1.66 -14.21
CA LEU A 203 -6.34 -1.35 -15.50
C LEU A 203 -5.87 -0.01 -16.05
N TRP A 204 -5.68 1.00 -15.20
CA TRP A 204 -5.10 2.28 -15.63
C TRP A 204 -3.67 2.10 -16.16
N ALA A 205 -2.85 1.26 -15.50
CA ALA A 205 -1.52 0.91 -16.00
C ALA A 205 -1.55 0.18 -17.36
N VAL A 206 -2.54 -0.70 -17.56
CA VAL A 206 -2.76 -1.39 -18.84
C VAL A 206 -3.05 -0.37 -19.94
N ASP A 207 -3.92 0.61 -19.68
CA ASP A 207 -4.26 1.66 -20.64
C ASP A 207 -3.05 2.53 -21.01
N ILE A 208 -2.24 2.93 -20.01
CA ILE A 208 -0.98 3.67 -20.26
C ILE A 208 -0.05 2.88 -21.18
N GLU A 209 0.10 1.58 -20.94
CA GLU A 209 0.98 0.72 -21.73
C GLU A 209 0.44 0.53 -23.16
N ARG A 210 -0.86 0.32 -23.33
CA ARG A 210 -1.51 0.22 -24.65
C ARG A 210 -1.32 1.50 -25.47
N LYS A 211 -1.52 2.67 -24.85
CA LYS A 211 -1.27 3.98 -25.49
C LYS A 211 0.21 4.22 -25.82
N THR A 212 1.13 3.60 -25.08
CA THR A 212 2.56 3.70 -25.35
C THR A 212 2.93 2.86 -26.57
N LYS A 213 2.48 1.60 -26.61
CA LYS A 213 2.69 0.72 -27.77
C LYS A 213 2.07 1.26 -29.06
N ALA A 214 0.85 1.78 -29.00
CA ALA A 214 0.20 2.36 -30.18
C ALA A 214 0.99 3.56 -30.75
N ARG A 215 1.61 4.37 -29.89
CA ARG A 215 2.49 5.48 -30.30
C ARG A 215 3.79 4.98 -30.92
N GLU A 216 4.37 3.90 -30.38
CA GLU A 216 5.58 3.29 -30.94
C GLU A 216 5.31 2.72 -32.33
N THR A 217 4.21 1.97 -32.54
CA THR A 217 3.82 1.44 -33.85
C THR A 217 3.59 2.55 -34.88
N SER A 218 2.88 3.62 -34.48
CA SER A 218 2.62 4.76 -35.39
C SER A 218 3.91 5.51 -35.78
N ALA A 219 4.89 5.58 -34.88
CA ALA A 219 6.18 6.20 -35.16
C ALA A 219 7.03 5.33 -36.11
N GLU A 220 6.93 4.01 -35.98
CA GLU A 220 7.64 3.06 -36.85
C GLU A 220 7.08 3.10 -38.29
N GLU A 221 5.75 3.16 -38.44
CA GLU A 221 5.09 3.36 -39.75
C GLU A 221 5.51 4.68 -40.42
N CYS A 222 5.59 5.77 -39.67
CA CYS A 222 6.02 7.08 -40.19
C CYS A 222 7.50 7.11 -40.63
N CYS A 223 8.37 6.36 -39.94
CA CYS A 223 9.79 6.27 -40.29
C CYS A 223 10.07 5.35 -41.50
N ILE A 224 9.14 4.48 -41.88
CA ILE A 224 9.27 3.59 -43.03
C ILE A 224 8.86 4.29 -44.35
N ASP A 225 8.18 5.44 -44.26
CA ASP A 225 7.68 6.19 -45.42
C ASP A 225 8.46 7.47 -45.85
N PRO A 226 9.82 7.52 -45.85
CA PRO A 226 10.55 8.66 -46.39
C PRO A 226 10.89 8.54 -47.90
N LEU A 227 10.32 7.57 -48.64
CA LEU A 227 10.72 7.26 -50.03
C LEU A 227 9.57 7.04 -51.04
N GLN A 228 8.35 7.49 -50.74
CA GLN A 228 7.32 7.71 -51.79
C GLN A 228 7.14 9.18 -52.14
#